data_AF-A0A849BI65-F1
#
_entry.id   AF-A0A849BI65-F1
#
_cell.length_a   1.000
_cell.length_b   1.000
_cell.length_c   1.000
_cell.angle_alpha   90.00
_cell.angle_beta   90.00
_cell.angle_gamma   90.00
#
_symmetry.space_group_name_H-M   'P 1'
#
loop_
_entity.id
_entity.type
_entity.pdbx_description
1 polymer ?
#
loop_
_entity_poly.entity_id
_entity_poly.type
_entity_poly.pdbx_seq_one_letter_code
_entity_poly.pdbx_strand_id
1 'polypeptide(L)'
;MTNPLDGIIPNFTIFGAEFTEIWQKLAAGLWGLAILIAVGYLAHGILGIAQNRGGHPGNLRESKKEALNAGIALGGLIALAVIVGIFIAIFNV
;
A
#
# COMPACT_ATOMS: atom_id res chain seq x y z
N MET A 1 -30.32 16.28 4.94
CA MET A 1 -30.77 14.92 4.57
C MET A 1 -30.05 13.98 5.49
N THR A 2 -30.78 13.20 6.30
CA THR A 2 -30.18 12.21 7.21
C THR A 2 -29.53 11.11 6.37
N ASN A 3 -28.24 10.85 6.59
CA ASN A 3 -27.53 9.79 5.90
C ASN A 3 -28.15 8.44 6.34
N PRO A 4 -28.75 7.64 5.44
CA PRO A 4 -29.36 6.36 5.81
C PRO A 4 -28.33 5.31 6.26
N LEU A 5 -27.03 5.60 6.13
CA LEU A 5 -25.92 4.74 6.51
C LEU A 5 -25.23 5.20 7.82
N ASP A 6 -25.77 6.22 8.49
CA ASP A 6 -25.22 6.73 9.75
C ASP A 6 -25.33 5.66 10.84
N GLY A 7 -24.20 5.26 11.42
CA GLY A 7 -24.11 4.19 12.43
C GLY A 7 -24.12 2.75 11.89
N ILE A 8 -24.25 2.53 10.58
CA ILE A 8 -24.12 1.19 9.99
C ILE A 8 -22.65 0.90 9.72
N ILE A 9 -22.04 0.08 10.58
CA ILE A 9 -20.68 -0.40 10.40
C ILE A 9 -20.69 -1.59 9.43
N PRO A 10 -19.85 -1.59 8.37
CA PRO A 10 -19.71 -2.74 7.49
C PRO A 10 -19.32 -4.00 8.27
N ASN A 11 -20.23 -4.98 8.32
CA ASN A 11 -20.04 -6.21 9.07
C ASN A 11 -20.08 -7.43 8.12
N PHE A 12 -18.92 -8.00 7.82
CA PHE A 12 -18.80 -9.20 6.98
C PHE A 12 -19.13 -10.51 7.72
N THR A 13 -19.38 -10.45 9.02
CA THR A 13 -19.80 -11.62 9.83
C THR A 13 -21.17 -12.16 9.40
N ILE A 14 -21.96 -11.39 8.63
CA ILE A 14 -23.19 -11.87 7.99
C ILE A 14 -22.96 -13.09 7.06
N PHE A 15 -21.73 -13.24 6.55
CA PHE A 15 -21.34 -14.36 5.71
C PHE A 15 -20.70 -15.52 6.52
N GLY A 16 -20.58 -15.37 7.84
CA GLY A 16 -19.96 -16.33 8.75
C GLY A 16 -18.60 -15.89 9.28
N ALA A 17 -18.23 -16.40 10.46
CA ALA A 17 -16.95 -16.10 11.12
C ALA A 17 -15.75 -16.64 10.32
N GLU A 18 -15.86 -17.86 9.78
CA GLU A 18 -14.81 -18.48 8.96
C GLU A 18 -14.52 -17.68 7.68
N PHE A 19 -15.57 -17.17 7.02
CA PHE A 19 -15.42 -16.31 5.84
C PHE A 19 -14.68 -15.02 6.18
N THR A 20 -15.04 -14.38 7.30
CA THR A 20 -14.40 -13.15 7.77
C THR A 20 -12.90 -13.37 8.01
N GLU A 21 -12.53 -14.48 8.65
CA GLU A 21 -11.13 -14.82 8.91
C GLU A 21 -10.34 -15.08 7.61
N ILE A 22 -10.92 -15.82 6.67
CA ILE A 22 -10.25 -16.16 5.39
C ILE A 22 -9.97 -14.91 4.57
N TRP A 23 -10.97 -14.04 4.38
CA TRP A 23 -10.78 -12.83 3.57
C TRP A 23 -9.82 -11.83 4.22
N GLN A 24 -9.82 -11.73 5.54
CA GLN A 24 -8.84 -10.93 6.27
C GLN A 24 -7.42 -11.47 6.06
N LYS A 25 -7.20 -12.79 6.15
CA LYS A 25 -5.89 -13.41 5.88
C LYS A 25 -5.45 -13.19 4.43
N LEU A 26 -6.34 -13.36 3.47
CA LEU A 26 -6.04 -13.13 2.05
C LEU A 26 -5.69 -11.66 1.77
N ALA A 27 -6.46 -10.72 2.31
CA ALA A 27 -6.21 -9.29 2.15
C ALA A 27 -4.87 -8.88 2.79
N ALA A 28 -4.60 -9.35 4.01
CA ALA A 28 -3.32 -9.10 4.68
C ALA A 28 -2.14 -9.70 3.91
N GLY A 29 -2.28 -10.91 3.39
CA GLY A 29 -1.25 -11.56 2.57
C GLY A 29 -0.99 -10.82 1.26
N LEU A 30 -2.04 -10.42 0.54
CA LEU A 30 -1.92 -9.67 -0.70
C LEU A 30 -1.28 -8.29 -0.49
N TRP A 31 -1.65 -7.61 0.60
CA TRP A 31 -1.06 -6.31 0.95
C TRP A 31 0.43 -6.43 1.30
N GLY A 32 0.79 -7.44 2.11
CA GLY A 32 2.20 -7.72 2.41
C GLY A 32 3.01 -8.02 1.15
N LEU A 33 2.45 -8.81 0.22
CA LEU A 33 3.09 -9.09 -1.07
C LEU A 33 3.30 -7.82 -1.91
N ALA A 34 2.30 -6.94 -1.97
CA ALA A 34 2.40 -5.67 -2.68
C ALA A 34 3.52 -4.78 -2.12
N ILE A 35 3.68 -4.75 -0.79
CA ILE A 35 4.78 -4.04 -0.12
C ILE A 35 6.13 -4.62 -0.54
N LEU A 36 6.29 -5.95 -0.51
CA LEU A 36 7.55 -6.61 -0.90
C LEU A 36 7.93 -6.29 -2.35
N ILE A 37 6.95 -6.31 -3.27
CA ILE A 37 7.16 -5.94 -4.67
C ILE A 37 7.60 -4.48 -4.80
N ALA A 38 6.93 -3.56 -4.10
CA ALA A 38 7.27 -2.13 -4.12
C ALA A 38 8.68 -1.87 -3.57
N VAL A 39 9.08 -2.57 -2.50
CA VAL A 39 10.45 -2.53 -1.96
C VAL A 39 11.46 -3.04 -2.98
N GLY A 40 11.14 -4.14 -3.68
CA GLY A 40 11.99 -4.68 -4.75
C GLY A 40 12.25 -3.68 -5.87
N TYR A 41 11.20 -3.02 -6.38
CA TYR A 41 11.34 -1.97 -7.40
C TYR A 41 12.10 -0.74 -6.89
N LEU A 42 11.86 -0.33 -5.64
CA LEU A 42 12.60 0.76 -5.03
C LEU A 42 14.09 0.44 -4.93
N ALA A 43 14.44 -0.77 -4.48
CA ALA A 43 15.83 -1.23 -4.41
C ALA A 43 16.47 -1.26 -5.81
N HIS A 44 15.76 -1.78 -6.81
CA HIS A 44 16.23 -1.80 -8.19
C HIS A 44 16.52 -0.40 -8.74
N GLY A 45 15.59 0.55 -8.55
CA GLY A 45 15.77 1.94 -8.95
C GLY A 45 16.96 2.62 -8.25
N ILE A 46 17.12 2.41 -6.93
CA ILE A 46 18.25 2.97 -6.17
C ILE A 46 19.59 2.40 -6.65
N LEU A 47 19.67 1.08 -6.84
CA LEU A 47 20.87 0.42 -7.35
C LEU A 47 21.21 0.89 -8.77
N GLY A 48 20.20 1.07 -9.63
CA GLY A 48 20.37 1.64 -10.96
C GLY A 48 20.92 3.07 -10.95
N ILE A 49 20.51 3.90 -9.98
CA ILE A 49 21.10 5.24 -9.78
C ILE A 49 22.58 5.14 -9.42
N ALA A 50 22.94 4.22 -8.50
CA ALA A 50 24.32 4.04 -8.07
C ALA A 50 25.22 3.57 -9.22
N GLN A 51 24.73 2.64 -10.04
CA GLN A 51 25.47 2.08 -11.18
C GLN A 51 25.65 3.07 -12.33
N ASN A 52 24.67 3.93 -12.62
CA ASN A 52 24.71 4.86 -13.76
C ASN A 52 25.29 6.25 -13.40
N ARG A 53 25.87 6.43 -12.21
CA ARG A 53 26.47 7.72 -11.79
C ARG A 53 27.65 8.18 -12.66
N GLY A 54 28.29 7.27 -13.39
CA GLY A 54 29.46 7.57 -14.25
C GLY A 54 29.23 7.39 -15.76
N GLY A 55 28.06 6.93 -16.20
CA GLY A 55 27.81 6.56 -17.60
C GLY A 55 26.40 6.88 -18.05
N HIS A 56 26.29 7.57 -19.20
CA HIS A 56 25.07 7.91 -19.94
C HIS A 56 23.93 8.57 -19.10
N PRO A 57 23.79 9.91 -19.16
CA PRO A 57 22.82 10.66 -18.36
C PRO A 57 21.34 10.29 -18.60
N GLY A 58 21.03 9.62 -19.71
CA GLY A 58 19.68 9.09 -19.99
C GLY A 58 19.25 8.00 -19.00
N ASN A 59 20.12 7.00 -18.76
CA ASN A 59 19.81 5.87 -17.88
C ASN A 59 19.70 6.32 -16.41
N LEU A 60 20.52 7.30 -16.01
CA LEU A 60 20.45 7.89 -14.68
C LEU A 60 19.11 8.61 -14.42
N ARG A 61 18.54 9.29 -15.43
CA ARG A 61 17.23 9.94 -15.30
C ARG A 61 16.11 8.91 -15.17
N GLU A 62 16.19 7.81 -15.89
CA GLU A 62 15.20 6.74 -15.83
C GLU A 62 15.21 6.04 -14.46
N SER A 63 16.39 5.64 -13.96
CA SER A 63 16.48 5.00 -12.63
C SER A 63 16.04 5.92 -11.49
N LYS A 64 16.25 7.24 -11.61
CA LYS A 64 15.71 8.23 -10.65
C LYS A 64 14.19 8.28 -10.67
N LYS A 65 13.58 8.24 -11.86
CA LYS A 65 12.12 8.26 -12.02
C LYS A 65 11.51 6.96 -11.47
N GLU A 66 12.13 5.82 -11.76
CA GLU A 66 11.74 4.51 -11.22
C GLU A 66 11.79 4.50 -9.69
N ALA A 67 12.91 4.93 -9.10
CA ALA A 67 13.05 4.99 -7.63
C ALA A 67 12.03 5.94 -6.98
N LEU A 68 11.77 7.10 -7.60
CA LEU A 68 10.76 8.05 -7.09
C LEU A 68 9.36 7.44 -7.13
N ASN A 69 8.96 6.86 -8.26
CA ASN A 69 7.64 6.25 -8.42
C ASN A 69 7.45 5.07 -7.47
N ALA A 70 8.47 4.21 -7.33
CA ALA A 70 8.45 3.10 -6.40
C ALA A 70 8.39 3.59 -4.94
N GLY A 71 9.08 4.68 -4.60
CA GLY A 71 9.04 5.30 -3.28
C GLY A 71 7.66 5.86 -2.95
N ILE A 72 7.01 6.54 -3.90
CA ILE A 72 5.63 7.04 -3.75
C ILE A 72 4.65 5.88 -3.60
N ALA A 73 4.80 4.82 -4.40
CA ALA A 73 3.96 3.63 -4.32
C ALA A 73 4.09 2.94 -2.95
N LEU A 74 5.33 2.74 -2.47
CA LEU A 74 5.59 2.16 -1.15
C LEU A 74 5.04 3.05 -0.02
N GLY A 75 5.29 4.36 -0.09
CA GLY A 75 4.76 5.32 0.87
C GLY A 75 3.24 5.31 0.92
N GLY A 76 2.58 5.23 -0.24
CA GLY A 76 1.12 5.10 -0.33
C GLY A 76 0.60 3.80 0.28
N LEU A 77 1.24 2.66 0.00
CA LEU A 77 0.86 1.35 0.57
C LEU A 77 0.99 1.31 2.10
N ILE A 78 2.02 1.94 2.65
CA ILE A 78 2.22 2.06 4.11
C ILE A 78 1.21 3.05 4.72
N ALA A 79 1.04 4.21 4.09
CA ALA A 79 0.12 5.24 4.57
C ALA A 79 -1.34 4.77 4.55
N LEU A 80 -1.72 3.86 3.64
CA LEU A 80 -3.06 3.30 3.58
C LEU A 80 -3.48 2.65 4.91
N ALA A 81 -2.57 1.92 5.58
CA ALA A 81 -2.86 1.30 6.86
C ALA A 81 -3.10 2.34 7.97
N VAL A 82 -2.32 3.42 7.98
CA VAL A 82 -2.47 4.52 8.94
C VAL A 82 -3.79 5.25 8.70
N ILE A 83 -4.12 5.57 7.45
CA ILE A 83 -5.37 6.24 7.08
C ILE A 83 -6.58 5.41 7.51
N VAL A 84 -6.60 4.11 7.18
CA VAL A 84 -7.68 3.20 7.57
C VAL A 84 -7.78 3.09 9.09
N GLY A 85 -6.64 2.96 9.80
CA GLY A 85 -6.61 2.91 11.25
C GLY A 85 -7.17 4.19 11.91
N ILE A 86 -6.82 5.36 11.38
CA ILE A 86 -7.34 6.65 11.87
C ILE A 86 -8.86 6.74 11.65
N PHE A 87 -9.37 6.36 10.48
CA PHE A 87 -10.81 6.39 10.23
C PHE A 87 -11.57 5.43 11.14
N ILE A 88 -11.07 4.21 11.35
CA ILE A 88 -11.67 3.27 12.31
C ILE A 88 -11.65 3.87 13.71
N ALA A 89 -10.54 4.48 14.13
CA ALA A 89 -10.43 5.08 15.47
C ALA A 89 -11.38 6.27 15.67
N ILE A 90 -11.61 7.10 14.65
CA ILE A 90 -12.53 8.26 14.71
C ILE A 90 -14.00 7.81 14.72
N PHE A 91 -14.35 6.78 13.94
CA PHE A 91 -15.74 6.31 13.82
C PHE A 91 -16.14 5.23 14.83
N ASN A 92 -15.20 4.71 15.62
CA ASN A 92 -15.46 3.76 16.71
C ASN A 92 -15.51 4.46 18.10
N VAL A 93 -15.74 5.78 18.12
CA VAL A 93 -16.00 6.62 19.30
C VAL A 93 -17.46 7.03 19.33
#